data_AF-A0A950ADW8-F1
#
_entry.id   AF-A0A950ADW8-F1
#
_cell.length_a   1.000
_cell.length_b   1.000
_cell.length_c   1.000
_cell.angle_alpha   90.00
_cell.angle_beta   90.00
_cell.angle_gamma   90.00
#
_symmetry.space_group_name_H-M   'P 1'
#
loop_
_entity.id
_entity.type
_entity.pdbx_description
1 polymer ?
#
loop_
_entity_poly.entity_id
_entity_poly.type
_entity_poly.pdbx_seq_one_letter_code
_entity_poly.pdbx_strand_id
1 'polypeptide(L)'
;MIDTQMVPLHTQERKQILAALTPAHRALLAGIVGQLAIAPSPDPKAAAAKLDGALSASEKQSILKIHTSARDQMRAQMQKAHAEFLASLPADERQRMQAHMPPMPPGPPEMMRHNDSDPGSILLHVASMHPMGPMMIQMRHIEGDHGMPDMMYKQVPVPESLPSPK
;
A
#
# COMPACT_ATOMS: atom_id res chain seq x y z
N MET A 1 -12.61 2.02 -5.49
CA MET A 1 -12.59 1.78 -6.95
C MET A 1 -11.30 2.26 -7.61
N ILE A 2 -10.74 3.41 -7.21
CA ILE A 2 -9.49 3.95 -7.77
C ILE A 2 -8.30 3.01 -7.51
N ASP A 3 -8.20 2.41 -6.32
CA ASP A 3 -7.09 1.51 -5.97
C ASP A 3 -6.97 0.30 -6.90
N THR A 4 -8.09 -0.23 -7.40
CA THR A 4 -8.11 -1.41 -8.29
C THR A 4 -7.49 -1.12 -9.65
N GLN A 5 -7.60 0.11 -10.16
CA GLN A 5 -7.07 0.49 -11.48
C GLN A 5 -5.56 0.80 -11.44
N MET A 6 -5.02 1.14 -10.28
CA MET A 6 -3.62 1.54 -10.13
C MET A 6 -2.66 0.35 -9.96
N VAL A 7 -3.11 -0.74 -9.33
CA VAL A 7 -2.35 -1.99 -9.16
C VAL A 7 -1.75 -2.55 -10.46
N PRO A 8 -2.49 -2.65 -11.60
CA PRO A 8 -1.92 -3.16 -12.84
C PRO A 8 -0.82 -2.25 -13.41
N LEU A 9 -0.95 -0.92 -13.28
CA LEU A 9 0.09 0.01 -13.71
C LEU A 9 1.37 -0.14 -12.89
N HIS A 10 1.27 -0.20 -11.56
CA HIS A 10 2.44 -0.46 -10.70
C HIS A 10 3.08 -1.82 -10.99
N THR A 11 2.27 -2.85 -11.22
CA THR A 11 2.78 -4.18 -11.57
C THR A 11 3.51 -4.15 -12.91
N GLN A 12 2.99 -3.42 -13.90
CA GLN A 12 3.61 -3.26 -15.20
C GLN A 12 4.92 -2.48 -15.10
N GLU A 13 4.92 -1.36 -14.39
CA GLU A 13 6.12 -0.56 -14.10
C GLU A 13 7.21 -1.43 -13.47
N ARG A 14 6.87 -2.19 -12.42
CA ARG A 14 7.78 -3.12 -11.77
C ARG A 14 8.38 -4.13 -12.73
N LYS A 15 7.56 -4.74 -13.58
CA LYS A 15 8.03 -5.71 -14.58
C LYS A 15 9.01 -5.07 -15.58
N GLN A 16 8.69 -3.88 -16.07
CA GLN A 16 9.53 -3.16 -17.04
C GLN A 16 10.87 -2.77 -16.42
N ILE A 17 10.87 -2.26 -15.18
CA ILE A 17 12.08 -1.90 -14.45
C ILE A 17 12.97 -3.14 -14.22
N LEU A 18 12.40 -4.24 -13.73
CA LEU A 18 13.17 -5.47 -13.51
C LEU A 18 13.73 -6.06 -14.81
N ALA A 19 13.03 -5.90 -15.93
CA ALA A 19 13.50 -6.33 -17.25
C ALA A 19 14.66 -5.45 -17.77
N ALA A 20 14.69 -4.16 -17.41
CA ALA A 20 15.76 -3.25 -17.78
C ALA A 20 17.07 -3.51 -17.01
N LEU A 21 17.01 -4.19 -15.87
CA LEU A 21 18.19 -4.55 -15.08
C LEU A 21 18.94 -5.76 -15.65
N THR A 22 20.25 -5.81 -15.43
CA THR A 22 21.02 -7.04 -15.61
C THR A 22 20.63 -8.12 -14.57
N PRO A 23 20.88 -9.41 -14.85
CA PRO A 23 20.67 -10.47 -13.85
C PRO A 23 21.42 -10.23 -12.54
N ALA A 24 22.65 -9.71 -12.61
CA ALA A 24 23.47 -9.42 -11.43
C ALA A 24 22.84 -8.33 -10.55
N HIS A 25 22.35 -7.24 -11.15
CA HIS A 25 21.70 -6.16 -10.39
C HIS A 25 20.33 -6.55 -9.84
N ARG A 26 19.58 -7.45 -10.51
CA ARG A 26 18.37 -8.05 -9.93
C ARG A 26 18.68 -8.87 -8.67
N ALA A 27 19.75 -9.66 -8.69
CA ALA A 27 20.17 -10.43 -7.51
C ALA A 27 20.60 -9.50 -6.36
N LEU A 28 21.35 -8.44 -6.66
CA LEU A 28 21.72 -7.41 -5.69
C LEU A 28 20.49 -6.75 -5.06
N LEU A 29 19.52 -6.35 -5.87
CA LEU A 29 18.26 -5.76 -5.41
C LEU A 29 17.52 -6.70 -4.44
N ALA A 30 17.36 -7.98 -4.81
CA ALA A 30 16.72 -8.96 -3.95
C ALA A 30 17.46 -9.14 -2.60
N GLY A 31 18.79 -9.17 -2.63
CA GLY A 31 19.61 -9.25 -1.41
C GLY A 31 19.44 -8.03 -0.50
N ILE A 32 19.45 -6.82 -1.06
CA ILE A 32 19.25 -5.57 -0.31
C ILE A 32 17.85 -5.52 0.31
N VAL A 33 16.81 -5.84 -0.45
CA VAL A 33 15.43 -5.87 0.06
C VAL A 33 15.27 -6.92 1.16
N GLY A 34 15.87 -8.10 0.98
CA GLY A 34 15.87 -9.16 2.00
C GLY A 34 16.55 -8.72 3.31
N GLN A 35 17.69 -8.03 3.21
CA GLN A 35 18.39 -7.47 4.38
C GLN A 35 17.56 -6.41 5.10
N LEU A 36 16.93 -5.51 4.35
CA LEU A 36 16.05 -4.49 4.93
C LEU A 36 14.84 -5.11 5.64
N ALA A 37 14.30 -6.21 5.12
CA ALA A 37 13.13 -6.87 5.71
C ALA A 37 13.41 -7.51 7.08
N ILE A 38 14.66 -7.88 7.36
CA ILE A 38 15.06 -8.54 8.62
C ILE A 38 15.87 -7.65 9.57
N ALA A 39 16.28 -6.45 9.12
CA ALA A 39 17.11 -5.57 9.91
C ALA A 39 16.33 -5.02 11.12
N PRO A 40 16.92 -4.99 12.34
CA PRO A 40 16.26 -4.41 13.51
C PRO A 40 16.07 -2.88 13.39
N SER A 41 16.89 -2.23 12.55
CA SER A 41 16.79 -0.80 12.23
C SER A 41 17.06 -0.62 10.73
N PRO A 42 16.05 -0.78 9.86
CA PRO A 42 16.24 -0.68 8.41
C PRO A 42 16.56 0.76 7.98
N ASP A 43 17.57 0.94 7.12
CA ASP A 43 17.93 2.21 6.50
C ASP A 43 17.67 2.18 4.98
N PRO A 44 16.46 2.55 4.54
CA PRO A 44 16.11 2.53 3.12
C PRO A 44 16.91 3.55 2.30
N LYS A 45 17.38 4.65 2.91
CA LYS A 45 18.13 5.69 2.20
C LYS A 45 19.53 5.21 1.87
N ALA A 46 20.22 4.57 2.82
CA ALA A 46 21.52 3.95 2.55
C ALA A 46 21.41 2.82 1.52
N ALA A 47 20.35 2.01 1.60
CA ALA A 47 20.08 0.97 0.62
C ALA A 47 19.85 1.52 -0.80
N ALA A 48 19.07 2.60 -0.93
CA ALA A 48 18.86 3.30 -2.19
C ALA A 48 20.19 3.85 -2.76
N ALA A 49 21.00 4.53 -1.96
CA ALA A 49 22.30 5.04 -2.39
C ALA A 49 23.26 3.92 -2.85
N LYS A 50 23.26 2.78 -2.15
CA LYS A 50 24.04 1.59 -2.53
C LYS A 50 23.58 1.01 -3.88
N LEU A 51 22.26 0.93 -4.10
CA LEU A 51 21.70 0.52 -5.38
C LEU A 51 22.10 1.48 -6.49
N ASP A 52 21.92 2.79 -6.29
CA ASP A 52 22.28 3.79 -7.29
C ASP A 52 23.76 3.71 -7.66
N GLY A 53 24.66 3.55 -6.69
CA GLY A 53 26.10 3.40 -6.95
C GLY A 53 26.48 2.15 -7.74
N ALA A 54 25.67 1.08 -7.68
CA ALA A 54 25.93 -0.18 -8.37
C ALA A 54 25.42 -0.20 -9.83
N LEU A 55 24.38 0.58 -10.15
CA LEU A 55 23.76 0.58 -11.47
C LEU A 55 24.66 1.20 -12.54
N SER A 56 24.60 0.63 -13.74
CA SER A 56 25.19 1.27 -14.93
C SER A 56 24.40 2.52 -15.35
N ALA A 57 25.05 3.45 -16.06
CA ALA A 57 24.39 4.65 -16.57
C ALA A 57 23.17 4.34 -17.47
N SER A 58 23.26 3.29 -18.28
CA SER A 58 22.16 2.85 -19.16
C SER A 58 20.95 2.33 -18.37
N GLU A 59 21.18 1.55 -17.30
CA GLU A 59 20.12 1.08 -16.42
C GLU A 59 19.45 2.25 -15.68
N LYS A 60 20.25 3.18 -15.14
CA LYS A 60 19.74 4.40 -14.50
C LYS A 60 18.79 5.18 -15.42
N GLN A 61 19.22 5.43 -16.65
CA GLN A 61 18.41 6.14 -17.64
C GLN A 61 17.13 5.38 -17.98
N SER A 62 17.21 4.05 -18.11
CA SER A 62 16.06 3.19 -18.40
C SER A 62 15.04 3.22 -17.26
N ILE A 63 15.49 3.13 -16.00
CA ILE A 63 14.64 3.21 -14.81
C ILE A 63 13.89 4.55 -14.77
N LEU A 64 14.60 5.67 -14.93
CA LEU A 64 14.01 7.01 -14.91
C LEU A 64 12.95 7.18 -16.02
N LYS A 65 13.25 6.69 -17.22
CA LYS A 65 12.31 6.74 -18.35
C LYS A 65 11.04 5.92 -18.08
N ILE A 66 11.20 4.69 -17.60
CA ILE A 66 10.05 3.81 -17.28
C ILE A 66 9.20 4.42 -16.18
N HIS A 67 9.82 4.89 -15.10
CA HIS A 67 9.13 5.51 -13.97
C HIS A 67 8.35 6.77 -14.37
N THR A 68 8.99 7.65 -15.15
CA THR A 68 8.33 8.87 -15.66
C THR A 68 7.12 8.53 -16.52
N SER A 69 7.28 7.58 -17.45
CA SER A 69 6.19 7.10 -18.30
C SER A 69 5.04 6.50 -17.48
N ALA A 70 5.33 5.69 -16.46
CA ALA A 70 4.33 5.12 -15.58
C ALA A 70 3.59 6.22 -14.78
N ARG A 71 4.31 7.21 -14.24
CA ARG A 71 3.70 8.35 -13.54
C ARG A 71 2.77 9.17 -14.42
N ASP A 72 3.14 9.40 -15.67
CA ASP A 72 2.28 10.14 -16.60
C ASP A 72 1.01 9.35 -16.95
N GLN A 73 1.12 8.04 -17.15
CA GLN A 73 -0.04 7.15 -17.34
C GLN A 73 -0.96 7.13 -16.12
N MET A 74 -0.39 7.02 -14.92
CA MET A 74 -1.12 7.08 -13.65
C MET A 74 -1.85 8.42 -13.50
N ARG A 75 -1.18 9.55 -13.78
CA ARG A 75 -1.79 10.88 -13.71
C ARG A 75 -2.97 10.99 -14.68
N ALA A 76 -2.82 10.53 -15.93
CA ALA A 76 -3.88 10.56 -16.92
C ALA A 76 -5.10 9.71 -16.50
N GLN A 77 -4.86 8.52 -15.94
CA GLN A 77 -5.94 7.67 -15.44
C GLN A 77 -6.67 8.29 -14.25
N MET A 78 -5.94 8.86 -13.29
CA MET A 78 -6.57 9.55 -12.15
C MET A 78 -7.41 10.75 -12.60
N GLN A 79 -6.92 11.54 -13.57
CA GLN A 79 -7.69 12.65 -14.14
C GLN A 79 -8.98 12.17 -14.80
N LYS A 80 -8.91 11.07 -15.56
CA LYS A 80 -10.08 10.45 -16.17
C LYS A 80 -11.08 9.95 -15.12
N ALA A 81 -10.62 9.21 -14.12
CA ALA A 81 -11.47 8.70 -13.04
C ALA A 81 -12.13 9.83 -12.24
N HIS A 82 -11.40 10.92 -11.99
CA HIS A 82 -11.93 12.11 -11.34
C HIS A 82 -13.01 12.78 -12.19
N ALA A 83 -12.80 12.92 -13.50
CA ALA A 83 -13.81 13.47 -14.40
C ALA A 83 -15.08 12.60 -14.47
N GLU A 84 -14.93 11.28 -14.52
CA GLU A 84 -16.04 10.32 -14.50
C GLU A 84 -16.81 10.38 -13.17
N PHE A 85 -16.10 10.49 -12.05
CA PHE A 85 -16.70 10.67 -10.73
C PHE A 85 -17.51 11.98 -10.65
N LEU A 86 -16.96 13.10 -11.10
CA LEU A 86 -17.71 14.35 -11.13
C LEU A 86 -18.95 14.25 -12.03
N ALA A 87 -18.85 13.55 -13.16
CA ALA A 87 -19.97 13.36 -14.08
C ALA A 87 -21.10 12.49 -13.49
N SER A 88 -20.81 11.58 -12.55
CA SER A 88 -21.82 10.75 -11.90
C SER A 88 -22.58 11.46 -10.77
N LEU A 89 -22.07 12.60 -10.30
CA LEU A 89 -22.70 13.37 -9.24
C LEU A 89 -23.87 14.24 -9.76
N PRO A 90 -24.95 14.39 -8.95
CA PRO A 90 -26.00 15.36 -9.20
C PRO A 90 -25.45 16.79 -9.35
N ALA A 91 -26.16 17.63 -10.11
CA ALA A 91 -25.71 19.00 -10.39
C ALA A 91 -25.49 19.83 -9.11
N ASP A 92 -26.40 19.71 -8.14
CA ASP A 92 -26.32 20.42 -6.86
C ASP A 92 -25.09 20.01 -6.04
N GLU A 93 -24.76 18.71 -6.05
CA GLU A 93 -23.62 18.16 -5.33
C GLU A 93 -22.29 18.53 -6.00
N ARG A 94 -22.25 18.52 -7.34
CA ARG A 94 -21.12 19.08 -8.11
C ARG A 94 -20.84 20.53 -7.77
N GLN A 95 -21.88 21.36 -7.69
CA GLN A 95 -21.75 22.78 -7.35
C GLN A 95 -21.20 22.97 -5.93
N ARG A 96 -21.67 22.18 -4.96
CA ARG A 96 -21.15 22.20 -3.59
C ARG A 96 -19.68 21.78 -3.52
N MET A 97 -19.31 20.74 -4.26
CA MET A 97 -17.91 20.30 -4.35
C MET A 97 -17.02 21.34 -5.02
N GLN A 98 -17.45 21.98 -6.11
CA GLN A 98 -16.69 23.06 -6.74
C GLN A 98 -16.56 24.28 -5.85
N ALA A 99 -17.54 24.56 -5.00
CA ALA A 99 -17.47 25.66 -4.04
C ALA A 99 -16.56 25.35 -2.84
N HIS A 100 -16.44 24.08 -2.44
CA HIS A 100 -15.59 23.65 -1.31
C HIS A 100 -14.18 23.24 -1.72
N MET A 101 -13.95 22.90 -2.98
CA MET A 101 -12.60 22.72 -3.49
C MET A 101 -12.03 24.10 -3.82
N PRO A 102 -11.03 24.61 -3.06
CA PRO A 102 -10.32 25.79 -3.49
C PRO A 102 -9.78 25.54 -4.91
N PRO A 103 -9.79 26.55 -5.80
CA PRO A 103 -9.24 26.41 -7.14
C PRO A 103 -7.81 25.92 -6.96
N MET A 104 -7.57 24.64 -7.29
CA MET A 104 -6.23 24.08 -7.33
C MET A 104 -5.47 24.97 -8.29
N PRO A 105 -4.45 25.72 -7.83
CA PRO A 105 -3.72 26.59 -8.73
C PRO A 105 -3.22 25.73 -9.89
N PRO A 106 -3.24 26.23 -11.14
CA PRO A 106 -2.52 25.62 -12.25
C PRO A 106 -1.01 25.82 -12.04
N GLY A 107 -0.52 25.45 -10.86
CA GLY A 107 0.89 25.36 -10.56
C GLY A 107 1.38 24.01 -11.07
N PRO A 108 2.65 23.94 -11.53
CA PRO A 108 3.29 22.65 -11.71
C PRO A 108 3.14 21.84 -10.41
N PRO A 109 3.11 20.50 -10.46
CA PRO A 109 2.98 19.64 -9.29
C PRO A 109 4.25 19.74 -8.41
N GLU A 110 4.47 20.89 -7.80
CA GLU A 110 5.70 21.27 -7.11
C GLU A 110 5.77 20.62 -5.72
N MET A 111 4.61 20.38 -5.11
CA MET A 111 4.52 19.61 -3.85
C MET A 111 4.67 18.09 -4.05
N MET A 112 4.75 17.60 -5.29
CA MET A 112 5.17 16.23 -5.62
C MET A 112 6.59 16.18 -6.20
N ARG A 113 7.36 17.28 -6.14
CA ARG A 113 8.81 17.29 -6.40
C ARG A 113 9.61 16.78 -5.21
N HIS A 114 8.96 16.26 -4.17
CA HIS A 114 9.66 15.49 -3.15
C HIS A 114 10.27 14.25 -3.79
N ASN A 115 11.59 14.30 -3.91
CA ASN A 115 12.48 13.37 -4.56
C ASN A 115 12.41 13.45 -6.09
N ASP A 116 13.39 14.17 -6.65
CA ASP A 116 14.20 13.61 -7.73
C ASP A 116 14.64 12.21 -7.28
N SER A 117 13.76 11.22 -7.43
CA SER A 117 13.98 9.87 -6.96
C SER A 117 15.15 9.35 -7.78
N ASP A 118 16.32 9.31 -7.16
CA ASP A 118 17.45 8.61 -7.70
C ASP A 118 17.01 7.20 -8.13
N PRO A 119 17.60 6.64 -9.18
CA PRO A 119 17.26 5.30 -9.67
C PRO A 119 17.23 4.23 -8.55
N GLY A 120 18.09 4.37 -7.54
CA GLY A 120 18.11 3.51 -6.36
C GLY A 120 16.84 3.60 -5.52
N SER A 121 16.37 4.81 -5.22
CA SER A 121 15.11 5.04 -4.50
C SER A 121 13.90 4.53 -5.29
N ILE A 122 13.88 4.73 -6.62
CA ILE A 122 12.82 4.19 -7.50
C ILE A 122 12.80 2.66 -7.42
N LEU A 123 13.96 2.02 -7.55
CA LEU A 123 14.06 0.56 -7.45
C LEU A 123 13.57 0.04 -6.12
N LEU A 124 13.98 0.67 -5.02
CA LEU A 124 13.59 0.25 -3.69
C LEU A 124 12.08 0.41 -3.48
N HIS A 125 11.52 1.54 -3.92
CA HIS A 125 10.08 1.78 -3.87
C HIS A 125 9.30 0.69 -4.62
N VAL A 126 9.66 0.46 -5.88
CA VAL A 126 9.00 -0.51 -6.77
C VAL A 126 9.18 -1.96 -6.27
N ALA A 127 10.30 -2.28 -5.61
CA ALA A 127 10.51 -3.58 -5.01
C ALA A 127 9.72 -3.77 -3.69
N SER A 128 9.54 -2.69 -2.93
CA SER A 128 8.79 -2.68 -1.66
C SER A 128 7.27 -2.60 -1.84
N MET A 129 6.80 -2.22 -3.02
CA MET A 129 5.40 -2.33 -3.45
C MET A 129 5.00 -3.80 -3.48
N HIS A 130 4.69 -4.33 -2.31
CA HIS A 130 3.89 -5.53 -2.19
C HIS A 130 2.54 -5.21 -2.83
N PRO A 131 1.98 -6.09 -3.67
CA PRO A 131 0.58 -5.98 -4.01
C PRO A 131 -0.14 -5.97 -2.67
N MET A 132 -0.70 -4.82 -2.31
CA MET A 132 -1.62 -4.69 -1.19
C MET A 132 -2.80 -5.59 -1.56
N GLY A 133 -2.65 -6.88 -1.28
CA GLY A 133 -3.71 -7.85 -1.41
C GLY A 133 -4.88 -7.36 -0.57
N PRO A 134 -6.12 -7.76 -0.89
CA PRO A 134 -7.29 -7.29 -0.19
C PRO A 134 -7.21 -7.73 1.28
N MET A 135 -6.66 -6.88 2.16
CA MET A 135 -6.71 -7.00 3.62
C MET A 135 -8.14 -6.70 4.15
N MET A 136 -9.15 -6.76 3.29
CA MET A 136 -10.57 -6.56 3.56
C MET A 136 -11.33 -7.89 3.72
N ILE A 137 -10.64 -9.02 3.92
CA ILE A 137 -11.26 -10.31 4.22
C ILE A 137 -10.82 -10.78 5.60
N GLN A 138 -11.15 -10.01 6.66
CA GLN A 138 -11.19 -10.56 8.03
C GLN A 138 -11.98 -9.74 9.07
N MET A 139 -12.76 -8.73 8.66
CA MET A 139 -13.70 -8.03 9.58
C MET A 139 -15.18 -8.30 9.24
N ARG A 140 -15.50 -9.51 8.80
CA ARG A 140 -16.86 -10.05 8.84
C ARG A 140 -16.78 -11.43 9.46
N HIS A 141 -16.74 -11.52 10.78
CA HIS A 141 -17.14 -12.69 11.57
C HIS A 141 -16.89 -12.47 13.07
N ILE A 142 -17.40 -11.37 13.66
CA ILE A 142 -17.74 -11.35 15.09
C ILE A 142 -18.97 -10.44 15.27
N GLU A 143 -20.04 -10.69 14.49
CA GLU A 143 -21.37 -10.37 15.00
C GLU A 143 -21.73 -11.57 15.87
N GLY A 144 -21.25 -11.47 17.11
CA GLY A 144 -21.53 -12.44 18.14
C GLY A 144 -23.04 -12.43 18.37
N ASP A 145 -23.67 -13.51 17.91
CA ASP A 145 -24.78 -14.20 18.54
C ASP A 145 -24.54 -14.26 20.07
N HIS A 146 -24.78 -13.15 20.76
CA HIS A 146 -24.89 -13.08 22.21
C HIS A 146 -26.30 -13.56 22.57
N GLY A 147 -26.53 -14.85 22.35
CA GLY A 147 -27.51 -15.59 23.11
C GLY A 147 -27.15 -15.49 24.59
N MET A 148 -27.94 -14.73 25.34
CA MET A 148 -27.87 -14.69 26.79
C MET A 148 -28.14 -16.10 27.34
N PRO A 149 -27.18 -16.76 28.04
CA PRO A 149 -27.51 -17.96 28.78
C PRO A 149 -28.36 -17.57 29.99
N ASP A 150 -29.60 -18.05 29.97
CA ASP A 150 -30.54 -18.03 31.09
C ASP A 150 -29.85 -18.67 32.32
N MET A 151 -29.44 -17.83 33.26
CA MET A 151 -28.79 -18.22 34.51
C MET A 151 -29.85 -18.74 35.48
N MET A 152 -30.38 -19.93 35.21
CA MET A 152 -31.16 -20.69 36.18
C MET A 152 -30.23 -21.18 37.30
N TYR A 153 -30.23 -20.45 38.41
CA TYR A 153 -29.66 -20.90 39.69
C TYR A 153 -30.41 -22.14 40.19
N LYS A 154 -29.87 -23.32 39.87
CA LYS A 154 -30.32 -24.58 40.46
C LYS A 154 -29.67 -24.72 41.83
N GLN A 155 -30.45 -24.45 42.87
CA GLN A 155 -30.11 -24.69 44.27
C GLN A 155 -29.61 -26.13 44.46
N VAL A 156 -28.38 -26.25 44.97
CA VAL A 156 -27.78 -27.54 45.35
C VAL A 156 -28.18 -27.81 46.81
N PRO A 157 -28.82 -28.95 47.13
CA PRO A 157 -29.15 -29.30 48.50
C PRO A 157 -27.88 -29.64 49.29
N VAL A 158 -27.79 -29.08 50.49
CA VAL A 158 -26.70 -29.28 51.46
C VAL A 158 -26.74 -30.73 51.96
N PRO A 159 -25.64 -31.51 51.89
CA PRO A 159 -25.59 -32.81 52.51
C PRO A 159 -25.49 -32.70 54.03
N GLU A 160 -26.44 -33.35 54.67
CA GLU A 160 -26.60 -33.57 56.10
C GLU A 160 -25.36 -34.27 56.69
N SER A 161 -24.85 -33.68 57.76
CA SER A 161 -23.71 -34.13 58.56
C SER A 161 -23.94 -35.49 59.23
N LEU A 162 -22.95 -36.39 59.18
CA LEU A 162 -22.88 -37.59 60.02
C LEU A 162 -21.47 -37.84 60.57
N PRO A 163 -21.37 -38.54 61.73
CA PRO A 163 -20.43 -38.20 62.80
C PRO A 163 -19.15 -39.04 62.83
N SER A 164 -18.13 -38.49 63.50
CA SER A 164 -16.87 -39.16 63.83
C SER A 164 -17.07 -40.28 64.86
N PRO A 165 -16.44 -41.46 64.66
CA PRO A 165 -16.13 -42.37 65.74
C PRO A 165 -14.65 -42.27 66.17
N LYS A 166 -14.45 -42.65 67.42
CA LYS A 166 -13.29 -42.45 68.29
C LYS A 166 -12.09 -43.35 67.96
#